data_AF-A0AAE1L8M0-F1
#
_entry.id   AF-A0AAE1L8M0-F1
#
_cell.length_a   1.000
_cell.length_b   1.000
_cell.length_c   1.000
_cell.angle_alpha   90.00
_cell.angle_beta   90.00
_cell.angle_gamma   90.00
#
_symmetry.space_group_name_H-M   'P 1'
#
loop_
_entity.id
_entity.type
_entity.pdbx_description
1 polymer ?
#
loop_
_entity_poly.entity_id
_entity_poly.type
_entity_poly.pdbx_seq_one_letter_code
_entity_poly.pdbx_strand_id
1 'polypeptide(L)'
;MNSIKMLKHLVLIYLLTAIVQSSTVETRHEGEVRLPEHLLIGAAVSAFQTEGWWNKGGKSESMVDHVLHTGRLGSLGYKNANDSDNAADSYHRYREDIAIAARLK
;
A
#
# COMPACT_ATOMS: atom_id res chain seq x y z
N MET A 1 -12.03 -27.20 -53.84
CA MET A 1 -10.55 -27.14 -53.76
C MET A 1 -10.03 -25.96 -52.91
N ASN A 2 -10.63 -24.77 -52.95
CA ASN A 2 -10.16 -23.59 -52.20
C ASN A 2 -10.45 -23.64 -50.69
N SER A 3 -11.57 -24.25 -50.28
CA SER A 3 -11.94 -24.37 -48.85
C SER A 3 -10.97 -25.26 -48.05
N ILE A 4 -10.49 -26.36 -48.63
CA ILE A 4 -9.49 -27.24 -48.00
C ILE A 4 -8.13 -26.54 -47.88
N LYS A 5 -7.75 -25.72 -48.88
CA LYS A 5 -6.54 -24.89 -48.81
C LYS A 5 -6.68 -23.86 -47.68
N MET A 6 -7.82 -23.18 -47.56
CA MET A 6 -8.10 -22.21 -46.50
C MET A 6 -8.05 -22.84 -45.11
N LEU A 7 -8.64 -24.03 -44.94
CA LEU A 7 -8.62 -24.77 -43.68
C LEU A 7 -7.19 -25.15 -43.26
N LYS A 8 -6.33 -25.56 -44.20
CA LYS A 8 -4.92 -25.85 -43.93
C LYS A 8 -4.14 -24.61 -43.46
N HIS A 9 -4.41 -23.43 -44.03
CA HIS A 9 -3.76 -22.19 -43.60
C HIS A 9 -4.24 -21.76 -42.22
N LEU A 10 -5.53 -21.92 -41.91
CA LEU A 10 -6.07 -21.65 -40.58
C LEU A 10 -5.48 -22.58 -39.51
N VAL A 11 -5.36 -23.88 -39.80
CA VAL A 11 -4.70 -24.84 -38.90
C VAL A 11 -3.23 -24.50 -38.72
N LEU A 12 -2.53 -24.12 -39.79
CA LEU A 12 -1.13 -23.72 -39.71
C LEU A 12 -0.93 -22.45 -38.88
N ILE A 13 -1.78 -21.44 -39.05
CA ILE A 13 -1.74 -20.21 -38.24
C ILE A 13 -2.01 -20.54 -36.77
N TYR A 14 -3.02 -21.37 -36.48
CA TYR A 14 -3.32 -21.81 -35.13
C TYR A 14 -2.12 -22.53 -34.48
N LEU A 15 -1.49 -23.47 -35.20
CA LEU A 15 -0.30 -24.18 -34.73
C LEU A 15 0.88 -23.23 -34.48
N LEU A 16 1.10 -22.25 -35.36
CA LEU A 16 2.14 -21.24 -35.19
C LEU A 16 1.89 -20.36 -33.96
N THR A 17 0.63 -19.94 -33.72
CA THR A 17 0.29 -19.15 -32.51
C THR A 17 0.42 -19.95 -31.23
N ALA A 18 0.11 -21.26 -31.25
CA ALA A 18 0.27 -22.15 -30.10
C ALA A 18 1.76 -22.33 -29.72
N ILE A 19 2.66 -22.40 -30.71
CA ILE A 19 4.10 -22.48 -30.47
C ILE A 19 4.62 -21.19 -29.80
N VAL A 20 4.15 -20.02 -30.22
CA VAL A 20 4.55 -18.73 -29.63
C VAL A 20 4.08 -18.61 -28.17
N GLN A 21 2.90 -19.15 -27.83
CA GLN A 21 2.41 -19.21 -26.44
C GLN A 21 3.19 -20.21 -25.56
N SER A 22 3.88 -21.19 -26.15
CA SER A 22 4.69 -22.17 -25.42
C SER A 22 6.05 -21.62 -24.95
N SER A 23 6.48 -20.45 -25.43
CA SER A 23 7.63 -19.73 -24.87
C SER A 23 7.25 -19.14 -23.49
N THR A 24 7.08 -20.01 -22.51
CA THR A 24 6.95 -19.63 -21.11
C THR A 24 8.24 -18.95 -20.68
N VAL A 25 8.11 -17.77 -20.08
CA VAL A 25 9.17 -17.12 -19.30
C VAL A 25 9.75 -18.18 -18.37
N GLU A 26 11.03 -18.55 -18.55
CA GLU A 26 11.73 -19.32 -17.55
C GLU A 26 11.72 -18.49 -16.26
N THR A 27 10.90 -18.91 -15.31
CA THR A 27 10.99 -18.38 -13.95
C THR A 27 12.36 -18.79 -13.45
N ARG A 28 13.32 -17.85 -13.44
CA ARG A 28 14.55 -18.04 -12.68
C ARG A 28 14.10 -18.25 -11.24
N HIS A 29 14.21 -19.48 -10.77
CA HIS A 29 14.26 -19.76 -9.34
C HIS A 29 15.56 -19.13 -8.83
N GLU A 30 15.53 -17.81 -8.60
CA GLU A 30 16.47 -17.22 -7.65
C GLU A 30 16.30 -18.01 -6.35
N GLY A 31 17.41 -18.51 -5.82
CA GLY A 31 17.41 -19.31 -4.60
C GLY A 31 16.69 -18.58 -3.45
N GLU A 32 16.32 -19.32 -2.41
CA GLU A 32 15.65 -18.77 -1.24
C GLU A 32 16.33 -17.48 -0.76
N VAL A 33 15.65 -16.33 -0.91
CA VAL A 33 16.16 -15.05 -0.43
C VAL A 33 16.06 -15.05 1.08
N ARG A 34 17.22 -15.15 1.75
CA ARG A 34 17.31 -15.06 3.21
C ARG A 34 17.65 -13.62 3.61
N LEU A 35 16.84 -13.07 4.52
CA LEU A 35 17.15 -11.79 5.14
C LEU A 35 18.32 -11.95 6.13
N PRO A 36 19.15 -10.91 6.35
CA PRO A 36 20.19 -10.94 7.36
C PRO A 36 19.62 -11.31 8.74
N GLU A 37 20.36 -12.10 9.53
CA GLU A 37 19.92 -12.62 10.83
C GLU A 37 19.51 -11.51 11.83
N HIS A 38 20.10 -10.33 11.69
CA HIS A 38 19.86 -9.18 12.58
C HIS A 38 19.15 -8.02 11.90
N LEU A 39 18.45 -8.28 10.79
CA LEU A 39 17.62 -7.27 10.15
C LEU A 39 16.43 -6.93 11.07
N LEU A 40 16.30 -5.65 11.41
CA LEU A 40 15.13 -5.16 12.14
C LEU A 40 14.01 -4.85 11.15
N ILE A 41 12.87 -5.53 11.33
CA ILE A 41 11.63 -5.28 10.58
C ILE A 41 10.61 -4.75 11.58
N GLY A 42 9.89 -3.71 11.18
CA GLY A 42 8.88 -3.11 12.04
C GLY A 42 7.92 -2.24 11.24
N ALA A 43 7.06 -1.54 11.97
CA ALA A 43 6.13 -0.56 11.43
C ALA A 43 6.47 0.84 11.96
N ALA A 44 6.06 1.88 11.23
CA ALA A 44 6.25 3.26 11.62
C ALA A 44 4.92 4.02 11.55
N VAL A 45 4.78 5.01 12.43
CA VAL A 45 3.65 5.93 12.51
C VAL A 45 4.14 7.36 12.71
N SER A 46 3.28 8.35 12.46
CA SER A 46 3.56 9.75 12.77
C SER A 46 2.54 10.31 13.77
N ALA A 47 2.95 11.29 14.59
CA ALA A 47 2.12 11.86 15.65
C ALA A 47 0.78 12.37 15.13
N PHE A 48 0.79 13.25 14.11
CA PHE A 48 -0.44 13.79 13.51
C PHE A 48 -1.40 12.72 12.99
N GLN A 49 -0.89 11.63 12.40
CA GLN A 49 -1.73 10.58 11.84
C GLN A 49 -2.29 9.61 12.88
N THR A 50 -1.80 9.60 14.12
CA THR A 50 -2.12 8.54 15.09
C THR A 50 -2.52 9.04 16.47
N GLU A 51 -1.87 10.06 17.02
CA GLU A 51 -2.10 10.49 18.41
C GLU A 51 -3.51 11.02 18.62
N GLY A 52 -3.99 11.89 17.72
CA GLY A 52 -5.22 12.65 17.92
C GLY A 52 -5.07 13.69 19.03
N TRP A 53 -6.18 14.03 19.68
CA TRP A 53 -6.24 14.98 20.79
C TRP A 53 -5.56 16.33 20.51
N TRP A 54 -5.75 16.84 19.30
CA TRP A 54 -4.91 17.89 18.69
C TRP A 54 -4.81 19.21 19.48
N ASN A 55 -5.83 19.58 20.26
CA ASN A 55 -5.91 20.85 21.03
C ASN A 55 -6.10 20.64 22.54
N LYS A 56 -5.70 19.49 23.08
CA LYS A 56 -5.93 19.12 24.48
C LYS A 56 -4.60 18.77 25.17
N GLY A 57 -4.66 18.47 26.48
CA GLY A 57 -3.49 17.99 27.24
C GLY A 57 -2.31 18.98 27.34
N GLY A 58 -2.53 20.27 27.05
CA GLY A 58 -1.45 21.27 27.00
C GLY A 58 -0.66 21.28 25.69
N LYS A 59 -1.08 20.52 24.67
CA LYS A 59 -0.48 20.54 23.35
C LYS A 59 -0.69 21.91 22.68
N SER A 60 0.39 22.43 22.08
CA SER A 60 0.32 23.63 21.22
C SER A 60 -0.12 23.26 19.80
N GLU A 61 -0.70 24.24 19.08
CA GLU A 61 -1.03 24.10 17.67
C GLU A 61 0.24 23.86 16.84
N SER A 62 0.22 22.85 15.97
CA SER A 62 1.27 22.62 14.98
C SER A 62 0.90 23.23 13.62
N MET A 63 1.86 23.31 12.71
CA MET A 63 1.62 23.79 11.34
C MET A 63 0.49 23.00 10.64
N VAL A 64 0.45 21.68 10.80
CA VAL A 64 -0.55 20.84 10.13
C VAL A 64 -1.94 21.05 10.73
N ASP A 65 -2.04 21.21 12.06
CA ASP A 65 -3.29 21.57 12.73
C ASP A 65 -3.83 22.89 12.17
N HIS A 66 -2.99 23.92 12.10
CA HIS A 66 -3.35 25.23 11.59
C HIS A 66 -3.88 25.17 10.15
N VAL A 67 -3.15 24.49 9.27
CA VAL A 67 -3.47 24.40 7.84
C VAL A 67 -4.79 23.67 7.60
N LEU A 68 -5.10 22.63 8.39
CA LEU A 68 -6.35 21.89 8.31
C LEU A 68 -7.52 22.71 8.86
N HIS A 69 -7.37 23.26 10.06
CA HIS A 69 -8.44 24.00 10.74
C HIS A 69 -8.75 25.36 10.09
N THR A 70 -7.82 25.91 9.31
CA THR A 70 -8.06 27.12 8.50
C THR A 70 -8.60 26.82 7.09
N GLY A 71 -8.80 25.55 6.74
CA GLY A 71 -9.37 25.14 5.44
C GLY A 71 -8.47 25.41 4.23
N ARG A 72 -7.17 25.69 4.44
CA ARG A 72 -6.22 26.00 3.36
C ARG A 72 -6.00 24.84 2.38
N LEU A 73 -6.28 23.61 2.81
CA LEU A 73 -6.22 22.41 1.96
C LEU A 73 -7.56 22.04 1.31
N GLY A 74 -8.60 22.86 1.47
CA GLY A 74 -9.92 22.59 0.89
C GLY A 74 -9.91 22.48 -0.64
N SER A 75 -9.04 23.24 -1.32
CA SER A 75 -8.83 23.16 -2.77
C SER A 75 -8.17 21.85 -3.21
N LEU A 76 -7.46 21.17 -2.30
CA LEU A 76 -6.82 19.87 -2.51
C LEU A 76 -7.71 18.70 -2.07
N GLY A 77 -8.97 18.97 -1.70
CA GLY A 77 -9.94 17.95 -1.31
C GLY A 77 -10.02 17.66 0.19
N TYR A 78 -9.19 18.31 1.02
CA TYR A 78 -9.22 18.14 2.48
C TYR A 78 -10.25 19.10 3.10
N LYS A 79 -11.51 18.68 3.10
CA LYS A 79 -12.64 19.50 3.55
C LYS A 79 -13.00 19.31 5.03
N ASN A 80 -12.54 18.21 5.64
CA ASN A 80 -12.87 17.84 7.01
C ASN A 80 -11.59 17.77 7.86
N ALA A 81 -11.21 18.89 8.49
CA ALA A 81 -10.11 18.90 9.45
C ALA A 81 -10.34 17.94 10.63
N ASN A 82 -11.61 17.78 11.01
CA ASN A 82 -12.04 16.97 12.15
C ASN A 82 -11.67 15.48 12.04
N ASP A 83 -11.43 14.96 10.83
CA ASP A 83 -11.06 13.54 10.63
C ASP A 83 -9.71 13.22 11.28
N SER A 84 -8.80 14.21 11.36
CA SER A 84 -7.49 14.08 12.00
C SER A 84 -7.46 14.46 13.49
N ASP A 85 -8.51 15.09 14.00
CA ASP A 85 -8.55 15.57 15.40
C ASP A 85 -8.45 14.44 16.42
N ASN A 86 -9.03 13.28 16.06
CA ASN A 86 -9.04 12.08 16.89
C ASN A 86 -8.05 11.02 16.39
N ALA A 87 -7.76 10.98 15.08
CA ALA A 87 -6.85 10.00 14.47
C ALA A 87 -7.15 8.56 14.94
N ALA A 88 -6.12 7.81 15.38
CA ALA A 88 -6.28 6.48 15.98
C ALA A 88 -6.46 6.53 17.52
N ASP A 89 -6.43 7.74 18.10
CA ASP A 89 -6.44 8.02 19.53
C ASP A 89 -5.28 7.36 20.30
N SER A 90 -4.12 7.22 19.64
CA SER A 90 -2.92 6.65 20.26
C SER A 90 -2.46 7.47 21.47
N TYR A 91 -2.86 8.74 21.61
CA TYR A 91 -2.60 9.51 22.82
C TYR A 91 -3.11 8.79 24.08
N HIS A 92 -4.32 8.25 24.04
CA HIS A 92 -4.89 7.49 25.16
C HIS A 92 -4.61 5.99 25.05
N ARG A 93 -4.46 5.48 23.82
CA ARG A 93 -4.45 4.05 23.51
C ARG A 93 -3.06 3.46 23.23
N TYR A 94 -1.99 4.22 23.44
CA TYR A 94 -0.62 3.77 23.16
C TYR A 94 -0.25 2.41 23.80
N ARG A 95 -0.86 2.04 24.94
CA ARG A 95 -0.64 0.72 25.56
C ARG A 95 -1.16 -0.43 24.70
N GLU A 96 -2.29 -0.23 24.03
CA GLU A 96 -2.84 -1.19 23.09
C GLU A 96 -1.99 -1.25 21.83
N ASP A 97 -1.51 -0.10 21.35
CA ASP A 97 -0.61 -0.02 20.19
C ASP A 97 0.69 -0.80 20.44
N ILE A 98 1.29 -0.64 21.62
CA ILE A 98 2.48 -1.42 22.04
C ILE A 98 2.15 -2.93 22.10
N ALA A 99 0.97 -3.29 22.63
CA ALA A 99 0.56 -4.69 22.71
C ALA A 99 0.33 -5.32 21.32
N ILE A 100 -0.14 -4.54 20.34
CA ILE A 100 -0.25 -4.97 18.94
C ILE A 100 1.13 -5.06 18.30
N ALA A 101 2.01 -4.07 18.50
CA ALA A 101 3.37 -4.06 17.97
C ALA A 101 4.18 -5.27 18.45
N ALA A 102 4.02 -5.66 19.71
CA ALA A 102 4.66 -6.86 20.27
C ALA A 102 4.18 -8.19 19.65
N ARG A 103 3.05 -8.18 18.92
CA ARG A 103 2.51 -9.34 18.20
C ARG A 103 2.85 -9.34 16.71
N LEU A 104 3.51 -8.30 16.20
CA LEU A 104 4.03 -8.27 14.83
C LEU A 104 5.14 -9.32 14.72
N LYS A 105 5.06 -10.15 13.67
CA LYS A 105 5.98 -11.25 13.39
C LYS A 105 7.12 -10.81 12.51
#